data_AF-A0A3A2Z792-F1
#
_entry.id   AF-A0A3A2Z792-F1
#
_cell.length_a   1.000
_cell.length_b   1.000
_cell.length_c   1.000
_cell.angle_alpha   90.00
_cell.angle_beta   90.00
_cell.angle_gamma   90.00
#
_symmetry.space_group_name_H-M   'P 1'
#
loop_
_entity.id
_entity.type
_entity.pdbx_description
1 polymer ?
#
loop_
_entity_poly.entity_id
_entity_poly.type
_entity_poly.pdbx_seq_one_letter_code
_entity_poly.pdbx_strand_id
1 'polypeptide(L)'
;MCAVNLSCVLGGLIGATIGEMNGVGGLAGWRWIFISEGVLTCLIAAVFFFLIVDFPEQVHWLTVEERLFVKARLKTEQGDSAIGNSIRARDVWTTVRDPKVILAGLIHLSASVPGYMGTYFAPVMVESFGIRSPINIQLHTAPVWIVAIVLTLVVAYISDKIRHRFLVILVCGIISVAGYYAMFNVKGNTDAQYGTLFLAISGMASLMPGIYDQ
;
A
#
# COMPACT_ATOMS: atom_id res chain seq x y z
N MET A 1 2.71 -2.21 1.61
CA MET A 1 1.70 -2.13 0.53
C MET A 1 0.41 -2.87 0.83
N CYS A 2 0.42 -4.11 1.34
CA CYS A 2 -0.84 -4.83 1.66
C CYS A 2 -1.77 -4.04 2.59
N ALA A 3 -1.23 -3.31 3.58
CA ALA A 3 -2.02 -2.42 4.44
C ALA A 3 -2.71 -1.28 3.66
N VAL A 4 -2.03 -0.70 2.66
CA VAL A 4 -2.60 0.36 1.80
C VAL A 4 -3.73 -0.22 0.96
N ASN A 5 -3.48 -1.34 0.26
CA ASN A 5 -4.54 -2.00 -0.53
C ASN A 5 -5.72 -2.44 0.36
N LEU A 6 -5.45 -2.91 1.58
CA LEU A 6 -6.49 -3.26 2.55
C LEU A 6 -7.31 -2.03 2.95
N SER A 7 -6.67 -0.88 3.18
CA SER A 7 -7.37 0.38 3.43
C SER A 7 -8.27 0.78 2.27
N CYS A 8 -7.85 0.57 1.02
CA CYS A 8 -8.68 0.82 -0.16
C CYS A 8 -9.89 -0.11 -0.25
N VAL A 9 -9.75 -1.40 0.11
CA VAL A 9 -10.87 -2.35 0.19
C VAL A 9 -11.86 -1.91 1.27
N LEU A 10 -11.36 -1.62 2.47
CA LEU A 10 -12.19 -1.21 3.60
C LEU A 10 -12.87 0.13 3.32
N GLY A 11 -12.17 1.10 2.75
CA GLY A 11 -12.73 2.39 2.36
C GLY A 11 -13.84 2.24 1.33
N GLY A 12 -13.65 1.42 0.29
CA GLY A 12 -14.70 1.16 -0.70
C GLY A 12 -15.92 0.43 -0.13
N LEU A 13 -15.72 -0.56 0.75
CA LEU A 13 -16.81 -1.33 1.36
C LEU A 13 -17.60 -0.52 2.40
N ILE A 14 -16.88 0.22 3.26
CA ILE A 14 -17.48 1.10 4.27
C ILE A 14 -18.20 2.25 3.57
N GLY A 15 -17.59 2.86 2.55
CA GLY A 15 -18.22 3.92 1.78
C GLY A 15 -19.47 3.46 1.00
N ALA A 16 -19.48 2.23 0.48
CA ALA A 16 -20.66 1.65 -0.15
C ALA A 16 -21.79 1.37 0.86
N THR A 17 -21.48 0.83 2.03
CA THR A 17 -22.49 0.48 3.06
C THR A 17 -23.04 1.70 3.80
N ILE A 18 -22.20 2.69 4.10
CA ILE A 18 -22.61 3.93 4.77
C ILE A 18 -23.24 4.93 3.79
N GLY A 19 -22.94 4.84 2.50
CA GLY A 19 -23.62 5.60 1.46
C GLY A 19 -25.15 5.35 1.43
N GLU A 20 -25.58 4.16 1.83
CA GLU A 20 -27.00 3.80 1.98
C GLU A 20 -27.65 4.42 3.25
N MET A 21 -26.86 4.92 4.21
CA MET A 21 -27.35 5.54 5.45
C MET A 21 -27.76 7.02 5.29
N ASN A 22 -28.04 7.46 4.06
CA ASN A 22 -28.53 8.81 3.79
C ASN A 22 -29.85 9.08 4.52
N GLY A 23 -29.85 10.07 5.43
CA GLY A 23 -31.04 10.46 6.21
C GLY A 23 -31.14 9.80 7.59
N VAL A 24 -30.27 8.85 7.92
CA VAL A 24 -30.20 8.28 9.27
C VAL A 24 -29.73 9.36 10.24
N GLY A 25 -30.55 9.65 11.27
CA GLY A 25 -30.28 10.71 12.24
C GLY A 25 -30.34 12.14 11.68
N GLY A 26 -30.96 12.35 10.50
CA GLY A 26 -31.03 13.66 9.85
C GLY A 26 -29.70 14.13 9.24
N LEU A 27 -28.72 13.23 9.14
CA LEU A 27 -27.40 13.51 8.59
C LEU A 27 -27.28 12.95 7.17
N ALA A 28 -26.51 13.65 6.34
CA ALA A 28 -26.10 13.14 5.04
C ALA A 28 -25.11 11.97 5.21
N GLY A 29 -25.18 10.96 4.35
CA GLY A 29 -24.38 9.74 4.42
C GLY A 29 -22.87 9.99 4.42
N TRP A 30 -22.39 11.02 3.72
CA TRP A 30 -20.96 11.39 3.73
C TRP A 30 -20.45 11.79 5.11
N ARG A 31 -21.31 12.34 5.99
CA ARG A 31 -20.93 12.70 7.37
C ARG A 31 -20.73 11.46 8.23
N TRP A 32 -21.55 10.43 8.01
CA TRP A 32 -21.43 9.15 8.70
C TRP A 32 -20.12 8.44 8.36
N ILE A 33 -19.60 8.60 7.14
CA ILE A 33 -18.29 8.05 6.74
C ILE A 33 -17.20 8.61 7.68
N PHE A 34 -17.08 9.94 7.77
CA PHE A 34 -16.07 10.58 8.64
C PHE A 34 -16.25 10.27 10.12
N ILE A 35 -17.49 10.21 10.61
CA ILE A 35 -17.76 9.89 12.02
C ILE A 35 -17.32 8.46 12.33
N SER A 36 -17.68 7.49 11.48
CA SER A 36 -17.35 6.08 11.69
C SER A 36 -15.83 5.84 11.66
N GLU A 37 -15.14 6.43 10.70
CA GLU A 37 -13.69 6.31 10.55
C GLU A 37 -12.93 7.00 11.70
N GLY A 38 -13.41 8.17 12.14
CA GLY A 38 -12.87 8.89 13.29
C GLY A 38 -13.01 8.08 14.60
N VAL A 39 -14.19 7.51 14.85
CA VAL A 39 -14.43 6.67 16.04
C VAL A 39 -13.53 5.44 16.04
N LEU A 40 -13.43 4.73 14.91
CA LEU A 40 -12.55 3.57 14.79
C LEU A 40 -11.08 3.96 15.06
N THR A 41 -10.64 5.09 14.51
CA THR A 41 -9.27 5.59 14.73
C THR A 41 -9.03 5.94 16.20
N CYS A 42 -9.98 6.59 16.88
CA CYS A 42 -9.88 6.89 18.30
C CYS A 42 -9.80 5.61 19.16
N LEU A 43 -10.61 4.58 18.84
CA LEU A 43 -10.57 3.30 19.54
C LEU A 43 -9.22 2.60 19.35
N ILE A 44 -8.73 2.55 18.11
CA ILE A 44 -7.43 1.96 17.79
C ILE A 44 -6.31 2.74 18.50
N ALA A 45 -6.34 4.07 18.50
CA ALA A 45 -5.38 4.90 19.21
C ALA A 45 -5.40 4.66 20.73
N ALA A 46 -6.58 4.51 21.33
CA ALA A 46 -6.69 4.17 22.75
C ALA A 46 -6.09 2.80 23.06
N VAL A 47 -6.30 1.79 22.21
CA VAL A 47 -5.68 0.47 22.35
C VAL A 47 -4.16 0.57 22.18
N PHE A 48 -3.67 1.28 21.16
CA PHE A 48 -2.23 1.47 20.96
C PHE A 48 -1.56 2.24 22.09
N PHE A 49 -2.25 3.17 22.73
CA PHE A 49 -1.74 3.87 23.91
C PHE A 49 -1.41 2.91 25.06
N PHE A 50 -2.13 1.79 25.19
CA PHE A 50 -1.83 0.76 26.19
C PHE A 50 -0.84 -0.31 25.72
N LEU A 51 -0.70 -0.52 24.40
CA LEU A 51 0.15 -1.56 23.82
C LEU A 51 1.55 -1.07 23.42
N ILE A 52 1.69 0.19 23.00
CA ILE A 52 2.98 0.78 22.64
C ILE A 52 3.74 1.08 23.93
N VAL A 53 4.91 0.47 24.03
CA VAL A 53 5.86 0.71 25.10
C VAL A 53 7.13 1.26 24.46
N ASP A 54 7.60 2.41 24.93
CA ASP A 54 8.72 3.14 24.32
C ASP A 54 10.04 2.36 24.33
N PHE A 55 10.20 1.43 25.27
CA PHE A 55 11.41 0.61 25.38
C PHE A 55 11.09 -0.88 25.56
N PRO A 56 11.79 -1.80 24.88
CA PRO A 56 11.64 -3.25 25.06
C PRO A 56 11.89 -3.72 26.51
N GLU A 57 12.52 -2.88 27.32
CA GLU A 57 12.79 -3.07 28.74
C GLU A 57 11.56 -2.91 29.63
N GLN A 58 10.61 -2.06 29.22
CA GLN A 58 9.37 -1.78 29.92
C GLN A 58 8.23 -2.71 29.46
N VAL A 59 8.51 -3.66 28.57
CA VAL A 59 7.49 -4.56 28.01
C VAL A 59 7.21 -5.71 28.96
N HIS A 60 6.00 -5.76 29.52
CA HIS A 60 5.63 -6.76 30.53
C HIS A 60 5.22 -8.11 29.92
N TRP A 61 4.96 -8.16 28.61
CA TRP A 61 4.52 -9.36 27.89
C TRP A 61 5.66 -10.14 27.21
N LEU A 62 6.88 -9.58 27.16
CA LEU A 62 8.05 -10.27 26.60
C LEU A 62 8.74 -11.12 27.67
N THR A 63 9.08 -12.36 27.31
CA THR A 63 9.99 -13.18 28.13
C THR A 63 11.40 -12.60 28.15
N VAL A 64 12.20 -12.99 29.14
CA VAL A 64 13.59 -12.50 29.29
C VAL A 64 14.43 -12.83 28.06
N GLU A 65 14.21 -14.00 27.45
CA GLU A 65 14.90 -14.48 26.26
C GLU A 65 14.54 -13.66 25.01
N GLU A 66 13.25 -13.39 24.78
CA GLU A 66 12.78 -12.53 23.69
C GLU A 66 13.32 -11.11 23.84
N ARG A 67 13.38 -10.58 25.06
CA ARG A 67 13.90 -9.23 25.32
C ARG A 67 15.39 -9.15 24.99
N LEU A 68 16.16 -10.18 25.30
CA LEU A 68 17.58 -10.27 24.95
C LEU A 68 17.77 -10.39 23.43
N PHE A 69 16.94 -11.19 22.76
CA PHE A 69 16.95 -11.31 21.30
C PHE A 69 16.65 -9.97 20.61
N VAL A 70 15.60 -9.27 21.06
CA VAL A 70 15.21 -7.95 20.53
C VAL A 70 16.30 -6.91 20.76
N LYS A 71 16.92 -6.88 21.95
CA LYS A 71 18.07 -6.00 22.22
C LYS A 71 19.28 -6.32 21.35
N ALA A 72 19.59 -7.61 21.16
CA ALA A 72 20.68 -8.04 20.30
C ALA A 72 20.43 -7.61 18.84
N ARG A 73 19.21 -7.83 18.34
CA ARG A 73 18.78 -7.40 17.01
C ARG A 73 18.82 -5.89 16.84
N LEU A 74 18.30 -5.12 17.79
CA LEU A 74 18.38 -3.65 17.81
C LEU A 74 19.83 -3.15 17.74
N LYS A 75 20.76 -3.77 18.48
CA LYS A 75 22.19 -3.47 18.39
C LYS A 75 22.78 -3.81 17.02
N THR A 76 22.37 -4.92 16.41
CA THR A 76 22.84 -5.32 15.07
C THR A 76 22.30 -4.40 13.97
N GLU A 77 21.03 -3.98 14.06
CA GLU A 77 20.41 -3.09 13.05
C GLU A 77 20.82 -1.63 13.20
N GLN A 78 21.10 -1.17 14.42
CA GLN A 78 21.69 0.16 14.64
C GLN A 78 23.13 0.27 14.13
N GLY A 79 23.85 -0.86 13.99
CA GLY A 79 25.28 -0.91 13.66
C GLY A 79 26.17 -0.14 14.66
N ASP A 80 27.47 -0.10 14.41
CA ASP A 80 28.43 0.81 15.09
C ASP A 80 28.12 2.31 14.84
N SER A 81 27.05 2.61 14.13
CA SER A 81 26.61 3.96 13.78
C SER A 81 25.75 4.62 14.87
N ALA A 82 25.40 3.90 15.93
CA ALA A 82 24.57 4.43 17.01
C ALA A 82 25.41 4.97 18.17
N ILE A 83 25.01 6.16 18.61
CA ILE A 83 25.46 6.89 19.81
C ILE A 83 26.71 7.76 19.57
N GLY A 84 26.52 8.92 18.91
CA GLY A 84 27.46 10.05 19.05
C GLY A 84 27.78 10.85 17.79
N ASN A 85 27.52 10.33 16.59
CA ASN A 85 27.76 11.09 15.36
C ASN A 85 26.58 12.02 15.07
N SER A 86 26.74 13.31 15.35
CA SER A 86 25.84 14.34 14.81
C SER A 86 25.82 14.19 13.28
N ILE A 87 24.66 13.90 12.69
CA ILE A 87 24.50 13.91 11.23
C ILE A 87 24.91 15.30 10.75
N ARG A 88 26.08 15.43 10.09
CA ARG A 88 26.51 16.73 9.56
C ARG A 88 25.83 16.94 8.21
N ALA A 89 25.51 18.18 7.88
CA ALA A 89 24.97 18.53 6.57
C ALA A 89 25.87 18.06 5.40
N ARG A 90 27.18 17.91 5.65
CA ARG A 90 28.13 17.31 4.70
C ARG A 90 27.79 15.86 4.38
N ASP A 91 27.46 15.07 5.39
CA ASP A 91 27.18 13.64 5.24
C ASP A 91 25.88 13.45 4.43
N VAL A 92 24.87 14.29 4.72
CA VAL A 92 23.62 14.34 3.94
C VAL A 92 23.91 14.68 2.47
N TRP A 93 24.74 15.71 2.22
CA TRP A 93 25.05 16.14 0.86
C TRP A 93 25.88 15.12 0.08
N THR A 94 26.77 14.39 0.76
CA THR A 94 27.50 13.27 0.13
C THR A 94 26.57 12.13 -0.24
N THR A 95 25.58 11.82 0.61
CA THR A 95 24.59 10.78 0.31
C THR A 95 23.67 11.18 -0.83
N VAL A 96 23.17 12.43 -0.85
CA VAL A 96 22.26 12.91 -1.92
C VAL A 96 22.96 12.97 -3.29
N ARG A 97 24.28 13.19 -3.32
CA ARG A 97 25.07 13.20 -4.56
C ARG A 97 25.55 11.82 -5.01
N ASP A 98 25.36 10.78 -4.19
CA ASP A 98 25.73 9.43 -4.60
C ASP A 98 24.84 8.99 -5.78
N PRO A 99 25.41 8.67 -6.95
CA PRO A 99 24.65 8.23 -8.10
C PRO A 99 23.81 6.98 -7.82
N LYS A 100 24.20 6.13 -6.87
CA LYS A 100 23.39 4.97 -6.44
C LYS A 100 22.11 5.41 -5.72
N VAL A 101 22.20 6.44 -4.87
CA VAL A 101 21.06 6.99 -4.14
C VAL A 101 20.11 7.71 -5.10
N ILE A 102 20.65 8.48 -6.04
CA ILE A 102 19.87 9.14 -7.08
C ILE A 102 19.16 8.11 -7.97
N LEU A 103 19.87 7.06 -8.39
CA LEU A 103 19.30 6.00 -9.23
C LEU A 103 18.23 5.20 -8.48
N ALA A 104 18.47 4.84 -7.22
CA ALA A 104 17.49 4.18 -6.38
C ALA A 104 16.24 5.06 -6.18
N GLY A 105 16.43 6.36 -5.94
CA GLY A 105 15.35 7.34 -5.85
C GLY A 105 14.55 7.44 -7.14
N LEU A 106 15.21 7.44 -8.31
CA LEU A 106 14.53 7.51 -9.61
C LEU A 106 13.74 6.24 -9.91
N ILE A 107 14.28 5.05 -9.60
CA ILE A 107 13.56 3.77 -9.71
C ILE A 107 12.35 3.76 -8.77
N HIS A 108 12.53 4.24 -7.54
CA HIS A 108 11.44 4.33 -6.58
C HIS A 108 10.35 5.29 -7.03
N LEU A 109 10.73 6.44 -7.59
CA LEU A 109 9.79 7.44 -8.12
C LEU A 109 9.02 6.90 -9.33
N SER A 110 9.71 6.24 -10.27
CA SER A 110 9.07 5.67 -11.46
C SER A 110 8.09 4.54 -11.14
N ALA A 111 8.31 3.82 -10.04
CA ALA A 111 7.38 2.81 -9.55
C ALA A 111 6.23 3.41 -8.71
N SER A 112 6.51 4.43 -7.89
CA SER A 112 5.53 5.02 -6.96
C SER A 112 4.50 5.90 -7.66
N VAL A 113 4.90 6.66 -8.69
CA VAL A 113 3.98 7.56 -9.41
C VAL A 113 2.82 6.79 -10.07
N PRO A 114 3.07 5.73 -10.86
CA PRO A 114 2.00 4.86 -11.35
C PRO A 114 1.21 4.24 -10.19
N GLY A 115 1.90 3.80 -9.13
CA GLY A 115 1.33 3.30 -7.86
C GLY A 115 0.15 4.13 -7.35
N TYR A 116 0.45 5.41 -7.11
CA TYR A 116 -0.53 6.36 -6.62
C TYR A 116 -1.57 6.72 -7.68
N MET A 117 -1.17 6.83 -8.95
CA MET A 117 -2.10 7.09 -10.05
C MET A 117 -3.19 6.01 -10.13
N GLY A 118 -2.82 4.72 -10.10
CA GLY A 118 -3.77 3.62 -10.08
C GLY A 118 -4.75 3.71 -8.89
N THR A 119 -4.26 4.13 -7.73
CA THR A 119 -5.07 4.26 -6.51
C THR A 119 -6.05 5.42 -6.57
N TYR A 120 -5.60 6.61 -6.95
CA TYR A 120 -6.45 7.80 -7.01
C TYR A 120 -7.44 7.78 -8.18
N PHE A 121 -7.02 7.23 -9.32
CA PHE A 121 -7.84 7.22 -10.53
C PHE A 121 -8.65 5.94 -10.71
N ALA A 122 -8.48 4.90 -9.88
CA ALA A 122 -9.31 3.67 -9.94
C ALA A 122 -10.81 3.96 -10.00
N PRO A 123 -11.40 4.80 -9.13
CA PRO A 123 -12.83 5.10 -9.19
C PRO A 123 -13.22 5.83 -10.48
N VAL A 124 -12.39 6.77 -10.93
CA VAL A 124 -12.61 7.54 -12.17
C VAL A 124 -12.53 6.65 -13.41
N MET A 125 -11.61 5.68 -13.43
CA MET A 125 -11.51 4.68 -14.50
C MET A 125 -12.78 3.81 -14.53
N VAL A 126 -13.26 3.35 -13.38
CA VAL A 126 -14.51 2.58 -13.30
C VAL A 126 -15.72 3.40 -13.74
N GLU A 127 -15.79 4.68 -13.37
CA GLU A 127 -16.83 5.60 -13.83
C GLU A 127 -16.81 5.76 -15.36
N SER A 128 -15.60 5.83 -15.96
CA SER A 128 -15.43 5.96 -17.41
C SER A 128 -15.97 4.77 -18.21
N PHE A 129 -16.14 3.61 -17.58
CA PHE A 129 -16.72 2.41 -18.21
C PHE A 129 -18.25 2.43 -18.28
N GLY A 130 -18.89 3.50 -17.76
CA GLY A 130 -20.34 3.70 -17.80
C GLY A 130 -21.06 3.46 -16.47
N ILE A 131 -20.34 3.13 -15.40
CA ILE A 131 -20.92 2.93 -14.06
C ILE A 131 -21.07 4.29 -13.38
N ARG A 132 -22.31 4.76 -13.18
CA ARG A 132 -22.58 6.13 -12.68
C ARG A 132 -22.93 6.24 -11.20
N SER A 133 -23.28 5.14 -10.54
CA SER A 133 -23.62 5.19 -9.11
C SER A 133 -22.35 5.18 -8.25
N PRO A 134 -22.17 6.15 -7.33
CA PRO A 134 -21.01 6.20 -6.43
C PRO A 134 -20.82 4.94 -5.59
N ILE A 135 -21.92 4.28 -5.20
CA ILE A 135 -21.91 3.02 -4.46
C ILE A 135 -21.44 1.88 -5.37
N ASN A 136 -21.96 1.80 -6.59
CA ASN A 136 -21.56 0.78 -7.54
C ASN A 136 -20.09 0.93 -7.95
N ILE A 137 -19.59 2.16 -8.12
CA ILE A 137 -18.18 2.42 -8.42
C ILE A 137 -17.29 1.85 -7.31
N GLN A 138 -17.60 2.13 -6.04
CA GLN A 138 -16.83 1.63 -4.89
C GLN A 138 -16.93 0.09 -4.76
N LEU A 139 -18.09 -0.49 -5.07
CA LEU A 139 -18.27 -1.94 -5.06
C LEU A 139 -17.45 -2.63 -6.17
N HIS A 140 -17.23 -1.99 -7.31
CA HIS A 140 -16.40 -2.51 -8.39
C HIS A 140 -14.91 -2.26 -8.17
N THR A 141 -14.51 -1.23 -7.42
CA THR A 141 -13.08 -1.05 -7.10
C THR A 141 -12.59 -2.04 -6.05
N ALA A 142 -13.43 -2.44 -5.09
CA ALA A 142 -13.04 -3.36 -4.01
C ALA A 142 -12.48 -4.72 -4.49
N PRO A 143 -13.12 -5.45 -5.42
CA PRO A 143 -12.57 -6.71 -5.97
C PRO A 143 -11.21 -6.54 -6.62
N VAL A 144 -10.96 -5.41 -7.29
CA VAL A 144 -9.67 -5.13 -7.94
C VAL A 144 -8.55 -5.09 -6.91
N TRP A 145 -8.78 -4.42 -5.78
CA TRP A 145 -7.82 -4.33 -4.68
C TRP A 145 -7.60 -5.67 -3.97
N ILE A 146 -8.66 -6.49 -3.80
CA ILE A 146 -8.54 -7.85 -3.22
C ILE A 146 -7.63 -8.71 -4.10
N VAL A 147 -7.88 -8.73 -5.42
CA VAL A 147 -7.04 -9.47 -6.37
C VAL A 147 -5.59 -8.95 -6.34
N ALA A 148 -5.41 -7.64 -6.25
CA ALA A 148 -4.08 -7.04 -6.11
C ALA A 148 -3.35 -7.52 -4.84
N ILE A 149 -4.04 -7.64 -3.69
CA ILE A 149 -3.46 -8.18 -2.45
C ILE A 149 -3.03 -9.63 -2.65
N VAL A 150 -3.92 -10.48 -3.17
CA VAL A 150 -3.64 -11.91 -3.38
C VAL A 150 -2.44 -12.08 -4.31
N LEU A 151 -2.41 -11.38 -5.44
CA LEU A 151 -1.30 -11.45 -6.38
C LEU A 151 0.00 -10.91 -5.78
N THR A 152 -0.06 -9.83 -5.01
CA THR A 152 1.12 -9.30 -4.30
C THR A 152 1.72 -10.34 -3.36
N LEU A 153 0.89 -11.07 -2.59
CA LEU A 153 1.34 -12.12 -1.69
C LEU A 153 1.93 -13.32 -2.43
N VAL A 154 1.29 -13.75 -3.52
CA VAL A 154 1.78 -14.84 -4.37
C VAL A 154 3.13 -14.48 -5.00
N VAL A 155 3.24 -13.28 -5.54
CA VAL A 155 4.47 -12.77 -6.16
C VAL A 155 5.58 -12.63 -5.12
N ALA A 156 5.29 -12.14 -3.91
CA ALA A 156 6.26 -12.07 -2.82
C ALA A 156 6.79 -13.48 -2.47
N TYR A 157 5.91 -14.46 -2.30
CA TYR A 157 6.31 -15.85 -2.03
C TYR A 157 7.16 -16.46 -3.15
N ILE A 158 6.78 -16.22 -4.42
CA ILE A 158 7.54 -16.70 -5.58
C ILE A 158 8.91 -16.01 -5.67
N SER A 159 8.95 -14.70 -5.43
CA SER A 159 10.16 -13.88 -5.44
C SER A 159 11.18 -14.39 -4.42
N ASP A 160 10.74 -14.68 -3.20
CA ASP A 160 11.61 -15.22 -2.15
C ASP A 160 12.13 -16.62 -2.47
N LYS A 161 11.32 -17.45 -3.16
CA LYS A 161 11.74 -18.80 -3.58
C LYS A 161 12.75 -18.77 -4.73
N ILE A 162 12.56 -17.89 -5.71
CA ILE A 162 13.39 -17.83 -6.92
C ILE A 162 14.70 -17.07 -6.66
N ARG A 163 14.77 -16.20 -5.63
CA ARG A 163 15.92 -15.32 -5.32
C ARG A 163 16.40 -14.42 -6.47
N HIS A 164 15.76 -14.45 -7.63
CA HIS A 164 15.96 -13.53 -8.75
C HIS A 164 14.88 -12.44 -8.77
N ARG A 165 14.93 -11.57 -7.76
CA ARG A 165 13.93 -10.50 -7.53
C ARG A 165 13.77 -9.56 -8.73
N PHE A 166 14.85 -9.25 -9.44
CA PHE A 166 14.82 -8.36 -10.61
C PHE A 166 13.89 -8.87 -11.73
N LEU A 167 13.92 -10.16 -12.05
CA LEU A 167 13.08 -10.73 -13.11
C LEU A 167 11.60 -10.68 -12.73
N VAL A 168 11.29 -10.93 -11.46
CA VAL A 168 9.91 -10.89 -10.94
C VAL A 168 9.34 -9.48 -11.03
N ILE A 169 10.13 -8.46 -10.64
CA ILE A 169 9.78 -7.04 -10.77
C ILE A 169 9.57 -6.68 -12.25
N LEU A 170 10.47 -7.10 -13.14
CA LEU A 170 10.40 -6.81 -14.57
C LEU A 170 9.12 -7.38 -15.20
N VAL A 171 8.79 -8.64 -14.91
CA VAL A 171 7.57 -9.28 -15.41
C VAL A 171 6.32 -8.57 -14.89
N CYS A 172 6.27 -8.24 -13.60
CA CYS A 172 5.14 -7.49 -13.03
C CYS A 172 4.98 -6.10 -13.66
N GLY A 173 6.09 -5.42 -13.94
CA GLY A 173 6.10 -4.14 -14.65
C GLY A 173 5.56 -4.26 -16.07
N ILE A 174 5.98 -5.28 -16.82
CA ILE A 174 5.47 -5.54 -18.18
C ILE A 174 3.97 -5.81 -18.16
N ILE A 175 3.48 -6.60 -17.20
CA ILE A 175 2.04 -6.88 -17.03
C ILE A 175 1.27 -5.59 -16.75
N SER A 176 1.78 -4.72 -15.87
CA SER A 176 1.12 -3.44 -15.54
C SER A 176 1.05 -2.51 -16.75
N VAL A 177 2.16 -2.36 -17.49
CA VAL A 177 2.21 -1.56 -18.73
C VAL A 177 1.25 -2.11 -19.79
N ALA A 178 1.23 -3.43 -19.98
CA ALA A 178 0.29 -4.08 -20.89
C ALA A 178 -1.17 -3.84 -20.47
N GLY A 179 -1.46 -3.87 -19.16
CA GLY A 179 -2.78 -3.56 -18.60
C GLY A 179 -3.25 -2.14 -18.93
N TYR A 180 -2.42 -1.12 -18.67
CA TYR A 180 -2.77 0.26 -19.03
C TYR A 180 -2.89 0.48 -20.53
N TYR A 181 -2.00 -0.15 -21.32
CA TYR A 181 -2.07 -0.07 -22.77
C TYR A 181 -3.37 -0.71 -23.31
N ALA A 182 -3.75 -1.89 -22.80
CA ALA A 182 -4.99 -2.54 -23.17
C ALA A 182 -6.21 -1.70 -22.78
N MET A 183 -6.20 -1.07 -21.60
CA MET A 183 -7.28 -0.19 -21.15
C MET A 183 -7.53 0.99 -22.11
N PHE A 184 -6.48 1.54 -22.73
CA PHE A 184 -6.61 2.62 -23.71
C PHE A 184 -7.20 2.15 -25.06
N ASN A 185 -6.94 0.90 -25.45
CA ASN A 185 -7.30 0.37 -26.77
C ASN A 185 -8.64 -0.38 -26.77
N VAL A 186 -9.03 -1.00 -25.65
CA VAL A 186 -10.31 -1.70 -25.54
C VAL A 186 -11.43 -0.68 -25.38
N LYS A 187 -12.30 -0.60 -26.39
CA LYS A 187 -13.48 0.29 -26.40
C LYS A 187 -14.73 -0.52 -26.72
N GLY A 188 -15.85 -0.16 -26.08
CA GLY A 188 -17.17 -0.73 -26.39
C GLY A 188 -17.54 -2.03 -25.66
N ASN A 189 -16.62 -2.63 -24.90
CA ASN A 189 -16.90 -3.77 -24.02
C ASN A 189 -16.47 -3.45 -22.58
N THR A 190 -17.45 -3.13 -21.73
CA THR A 190 -17.25 -2.76 -20.32
C THR A 190 -16.56 -3.86 -19.50
N ASP A 191 -16.88 -5.13 -19.74
CA ASP A 191 -16.29 -6.25 -18.99
C ASP A 191 -14.81 -6.44 -19.36
N ALA A 192 -14.48 -6.28 -20.64
CA ALA A 192 -13.10 -6.34 -21.11
C ALA A 192 -12.29 -5.15 -20.56
N GLN A 193 -12.85 -3.93 -20.55
CA GLN A 193 -12.22 -2.77 -19.93
C GLN A 193 -11.98 -2.96 -18.44
N TYR A 194 -12.97 -3.50 -17.73
CA TYR A 194 -12.84 -3.82 -16.32
C TYR A 194 -11.74 -4.87 -16.07
N GLY A 195 -11.64 -5.91 -16.90
CA GLY A 195 -10.53 -6.90 -16.85
C GLY A 195 -9.14 -6.27 -17.01
N THR A 196 -8.99 -5.25 -17.87
CA THR A 196 -7.70 -4.54 -18.01
C THR A 196 -7.30 -3.78 -16.75
N LEU A 197 -8.28 -3.27 -15.98
CA LEU A 197 -8.04 -2.60 -14.70
C LEU A 197 -7.47 -3.55 -13.65
N PHE A 198 -7.92 -4.81 -13.61
CA PHE A 198 -7.33 -5.84 -12.74
C PHE A 198 -5.87 -6.07 -13.07
N LEU A 199 -5.53 -6.23 -14.36
CA LEU A 199 -4.16 -6.47 -14.81
C LEU A 199 -3.24 -5.28 -14.49
N ALA A 200 -3.70 -4.05 -14.74
CA ALA A 200 -2.93 -2.83 -14.50
C ALA A 200 -2.60 -2.63 -13.02
N ILE A 201 -3.61 -2.72 -12.14
CA ILE A 201 -3.49 -2.45 -10.71
C ILE A 201 -2.77 -3.60 -9.98
N SER A 202 -3.08 -4.86 -10.31
CA SER A 202 -2.43 -6.00 -9.64
C SER A 202 -0.96 -6.17 -10.01
N GLY A 203 -0.58 -5.94 -11.28
CA GLY A 203 0.81 -5.96 -11.71
C GLY A 203 1.65 -4.91 -11.00
N MET A 204 1.07 -3.73 -10.78
CA MET A 204 1.70 -2.63 -10.06
C MET A 204 1.83 -2.87 -8.56
N ALA A 205 0.77 -3.36 -7.90
CA ALA A 205 0.81 -3.69 -6.48
C ALA A 205 1.91 -4.73 -6.16
N SER A 206 2.14 -5.65 -7.10
CA SER A 206 3.14 -6.72 -7.00
C SER A 206 4.59 -6.26 -7.25
N LEU A 207 4.79 -5.03 -7.73
CA LEU A 207 6.12 -4.49 -8.04
C LEU A 207 6.92 -4.09 -6.79
N MET A 208 6.20 -3.65 -5.75
CA MET A 208 6.77 -2.98 -4.58
C MET A 208 7.49 -3.88 -3.56
N PRO A 209 7.05 -5.11 -3.26
CA PRO A 209 7.78 -6.00 -2.34
C PRO A 209 9.25 -6.21 -2.75
N GLY A 210 9.54 -6.27 -4.05
CA GLY A 210 10.90 -6.44 -4.55
C GLY A 210 11.81 -5.21 -4.40
N ILE A 211 11.26 -4.02 -4.15
CA ILE A 211 12.01 -2.77 -4.04
C ILE A 211 12.45 -2.51 -2.59
N TYR A 212 11.62 -2.87 -1.60
CA TYR A 212 11.86 -2.50 -0.19
C TYR A 212 12.69 -3.50 0.62
N ASP A 213 12.78 -4.76 0.21
CA ASP A 213 13.58 -5.77 0.91
C ASP A 213 15.09 -5.73 0.53
N GLN A 214 15.67 -4.54 0.39
CA GLN A 214 17.11 -4.37 0.09
C GLN A 214 18.00 -4.53 1.32
#